data_AF-A0A160PLG3-F1
#
_entry.id   AF-A0A160PLG3-F1
#
_cell.length_a   1.000
_cell.length_b   1.000
_cell.length_c   1.000
_cell.angle_alpha   90.00
_cell.angle_beta   90.00
_cell.angle_gamma   90.00
#
_symmetry.space_group_name_H-M   'P 1'
#
loop_
_entity.id
_entity.type
_entity.pdbx_description
1 polymer ?
#
loop_
_entity_poly.entity_id
_entity_poly.type
_entity_poly.pdbx_seq_one_letter_code
_entity_poly.pdbx_strand_id
1 'polypeptide(L)'
;MGITDRIKKAAFDPTIPGGGETTAAIVVIGHATGLSIDELGRVLGLSHAGTVRLVDRLVAAGFAVRSKALRDRRAVALMLTEAGETRLSAILQRRNETLSEILSHVSNADRLVLERIAETILAQMSDDAVSALTICRLCDERRCYNCPMDAFGMLESSTHRVDP
;
A
#
# COMPACT_ATOMS: atom_id res chain seq x y z
N MET A 1 21.66 3.45 11.21
CA MET A 1 20.38 2.92 10.67
C MET A 1 19.94 3.86 9.56
N GLY A 2 19.63 3.34 8.36
CA GLY A 2 19.26 4.19 7.22
C GLY A 2 17.86 4.79 7.38
N ILE A 3 17.55 5.83 6.61
CA ILE A 3 16.22 6.46 6.57
C ILE A 3 15.14 5.41 6.27
N THR A 4 15.38 4.58 5.26
CA THR A 4 14.47 3.48 4.87
C THR A 4 14.23 2.49 6.01
N ASP A 5 15.27 2.15 6.78
CA ASP A 5 15.13 1.22 7.92
C ASP A 5 14.29 1.85 9.04
N ARG A 6 14.47 3.15 9.29
CA ARG A 6 13.70 3.89 10.31
C ARG A 6 12.21 3.90 9.95
N ILE A 7 11.88 4.18 8.69
CA ILE A 7 10.50 4.20 8.20
C ILE A 7 9.89 2.81 8.27
N LYS A 8 10.58 1.77 7.79
CA LYS A 8 10.10 0.38 7.84
C LYS A 8 9.88 -0.10 9.27
N LYS A 9 10.81 0.24 10.18
CA LYS A 9 10.70 -0.11 11.60
C LYS A 9 9.51 0.57 12.27
N ALA A 10 9.22 1.82 11.93
CA ALA A 10 8.05 2.52 12.46
C ALA A 10 6.73 1.95 11.94
N ALA A 11 6.69 1.62 10.64
CA ALA A 11 5.52 1.00 10.00
C ALA A 11 5.26 -0.45 10.47
N PHE A 12 6.29 -1.13 10.96
CA PHE A 12 6.16 -2.50 11.48
C PHE A 12 5.24 -2.53 12.71
N ASP A 13 4.30 -3.47 12.71
CA ASP A 13 3.44 -3.77 13.84
C ASP A 13 3.76 -5.19 14.34
N PRO A 14 4.36 -5.35 15.53
CA PRO A 14 4.76 -6.67 16.04
C PRO A 14 3.57 -7.58 16.35
N THR A 15 2.35 -7.03 16.40
CA THR A 15 1.13 -7.83 16.62
C THR A 15 0.63 -8.50 15.34
N ILE A 16 1.18 -8.14 14.19
CA ILE A 16 0.83 -8.72 12.89
C ILE A 16 1.74 -9.93 12.64
N PRO A 17 1.18 -11.15 12.47
CA PRO A 17 1.99 -12.34 12.23
C PRO A 17 2.74 -12.28 10.89
N GLY A 18 4.07 -12.32 10.92
CA GLY A 18 4.92 -12.39 9.72
C GLY A 18 6.02 -11.32 9.68
N GLY A 19 6.66 -11.16 8.50
CA GLY A 19 7.67 -10.13 8.25
C GLY A 19 7.08 -8.86 7.63
N GLY A 20 7.97 -7.96 7.19
CA GLY A 20 7.61 -6.65 6.60
C GLY A 20 6.76 -6.72 5.34
N GLU A 21 6.76 -7.84 4.63
CA GLU A 21 5.85 -8.12 3.51
C GLU A 21 4.36 -8.09 3.93
N THR A 22 4.07 -8.39 5.20
CA THR A 22 2.70 -8.40 5.74
C THR A 22 2.17 -6.99 5.93
N THR A 23 3.02 -6.06 6.40
CA THR A 23 2.70 -4.63 6.48
C THR A 23 2.41 -4.07 5.09
N ALA A 24 3.28 -4.35 4.12
CA ALA A 24 3.08 -3.90 2.74
C ALA A 24 1.79 -4.47 2.13
N ALA A 25 1.46 -5.73 2.41
CA ALA A 25 0.22 -6.33 1.93
C ALA A 25 -1.03 -5.63 2.46
N ILE A 26 -1.07 -5.25 3.75
CA ILE A 26 -2.21 -4.51 4.32
C ILE A 26 -2.36 -3.16 3.63
N VAL A 27 -1.26 -2.44 3.40
CA VAL A 27 -1.28 -1.16 2.66
C VAL A 27 -1.81 -1.36 1.24
N VAL A 28 -1.29 -2.34 0.51
CA VAL A 28 -1.70 -2.62 -0.87
C VAL A 28 -3.18 -3.04 -0.96
N ILE A 29 -3.67 -3.90 -0.06
CA ILE A 29 -5.08 -4.33 -0.05
C ILE A 29 -6.00 -3.16 0.26
N GLY A 30 -5.65 -2.28 1.20
CA GLY A 30 -6.45 -1.09 1.49
C GLY A 30 -6.43 -0.06 0.37
N HIS A 31 -5.29 0.10 -0.29
CA HIS A 31 -5.12 1.01 -1.42
C HIS A 31 -5.92 0.54 -2.65
N ALA A 32 -5.78 -0.74 -3.02
CA ALA A 32 -6.43 -1.35 -4.18
C ALA A 32 -7.46 -2.40 -3.75
N THR A 33 -8.54 -1.94 -3.10
CA THR A 33 -9.56 -2.85 -2.58
C THR A 33 -10.17 -3.69 -3.70
N GLY A 34 -10.24 -5.00 -3.47
CA GLY A 34 -10.81 -5.98 -4.39
C GLY A 34 -9.79 -6.74 -5.23
N LEU A 35 -8.49 -6.43 -5.11
CA LEU A 35 -7.44 -7.06 -5.91
C LEU A 35 -7.36 -8.58 -5.72
N SER A 36 -6.93 -9.26 -6.77
CA SER A 36 -6.69 -10.69 -6.74
C SER A 36 -5.40 -11.04 -6.01
N ILE A 37 -5.27 -12.32 -5.63
CA ILE A 37 -4.03 -12.86 -5.06
C ILE A 37 -2.86 -12.73 -6.05
N ASP A 38 -3.11 -12.85 -7.36
CA ASP A 38 -2.08 -12.72 -8.38
C ASP A 38 -1.55 -11.30 -8.46
N GLU A 39 -2.45 -10.30 -8.53
CA GLU A 39 -2.09 -8.88 -8.53
C GLU A 39 -1.32 -8.48 -7.27
N LEU A 40 -1.78 -8.92 -6.09
CA LEU A 40 -1.06 -8.70 -4.84
C LEU A 40 0.36 -9.29 -4.90
N GLY A 41 0.50 -10.49 -5.46
CA GLY A 41 1.80 -11.15 -5.62
C GLY A 41 2.75 -10.37 -6.51
N ARG A 42 2.26 -9.85 -7.63
CA ARG A 42 3.03 -9.01 -8.55
C ARG A 42 3.49 -7.71 -7.89
N VAL A 43 2.61 -7.01 -7.18
CA VAL A 43 2.94 -5.76 -6.46
C VAL A 43 3.97 -5.99 -5.34
N LEU A 44 3.89 -7.13 -4.64
CA LEU A 44 4.82 -7.45 -3.55
C LEU A 44 6.13 -8.09 -4.04
N GLY A 45 6.20 -8.53 -5.31
CA GLY A 45 7.33 -9.29 -5.84
C GLY A 45 7.44 -10.70 -5.23
N LEU A 46 6.31 -11.32 -4.89
CA LEU A 46 6.23 -12.64 -4.27
C LEU A 46 5.80 -13.71 -5.29
N SER A 47 6.26 -14.94 -5.08
CA SER A 47 5.73 -16.09 -5.83
C SER A 47 4.28 -16.35 -5.46
N HIS A 48 3.49 -16.92 -6.38
CA HIS A 48 2.07 -17.23 -6.14
C HIS A 48 1.85 -18.01 -4.84
N ALA A 49 2.62 -19.08 -4.61
CA ALA A 49 2.54 -19.86 -3.37
C ALA A 49 2.93 -19.05 -2.12
N GLY A 50 3.88 -18.13 -2.25
CA GLY A 50 4.24 -17.19 -1.18
C GLY A 50 3.09 -16.24 -0.86
N THR A 51 2.46 -15.67 -1.88
CA THR A 51 1.32 -14.77 -1.74
C THR A 51 0.11 -15.46 -1.13
N VAL A 52 -0.22 -16.69 -1.57
CA VAL A 52 -1.32 -17.48 -0.98
C VAL A 52 -1.09 -17.65 0.52
N ARG A 53 0.10 -18.09 0.95
CA ARG A 53 0.45 -18.24 2.37
C ARG A 53 0.36 -16.93 3.14
N LEU A 54 0.80 -15.83 2.53
CA LEU A 54 0.70 -14.50 3.14
C LEU A 54 -0.77 -14.12 3.37
N VAL A 55 -1.62 -14.29 2.36
CA VAL A 55 -3.06 -14.00 2.44
C VAL A 55 -3.74 -14.91 3.46
N ASP A 56 -3.41 -16.20 3.50
CA ASP A 56 -3.95 -17.13 4.51
C ASP A 56 -3.65 -16.64 5.93
N ARG A 57 -2.43 -16.14 6.19
CA ARG A 57 -2.08 -15.56 7.50
C ARG A 57 -2.90 -14.32 7.83
N LEU A 58 -3.10 -13.42 6.87
CA LEU A 58 -3.91 -12.20 7.07
C LEU A 58 -5.38 -12.55 7.35
N VAL A 59 -5.93 -13.53 6.64
CA VAL A 59 -7.30 -14.02 6.86
C VAL A 59 -7.43 -14.70 8.21
N ALA A 60 -6.49 -15.59 8.57
CA ALA A 60 -6.47 -16.27 9.86
C ALA A 60 -6.31 -15.30 11.04
N ALA A 61 -5.57 -14.20 10.86
CA ALA A 61 -5.44 -13.12 11.83
C ALA A 61 -6.64 -12.16 11.85
N GLY A 62 -7.62 -12.33 10.96
CA GLY A 62 -8.82 -11.50 10.89
C GLY A 62 -8.60 -10.11 10.29
N PHE A 63 -7.49 -9.86 9.58
CA PHE A 63 -7.18 -8.57 8.96
C PHE A 63 -7.67 -8.44 7.52
N ALA A 64 -7.89 -9.54 6.82
CA ALA A 64 -8.38 -9.54 5.46
C ALA A 64 -9.46 -10.62 5.27
N VAL A 65 -10.26 -10.46 4.22
CA VAL A 65 -11.24 -11.44 3.78
C VAL A 65 -11.12 -11.70 2.28
N ARG A 66 -11.46 -12.93 1.90
CA ARG A 66 -11.62 -13.34 0.51
C ARG A 66 -13.09 -13.22 0.16
N SER A 67 -13.42 -12.40 -0.83
CA SER A 67 -14.76 -12.30 -1.40
C SER A 67 -14.78 -12.86 -2.82
N LYS A 68 -15.96 -13.25 -3.30
CA LYS A 68 -16.14 -13.55 -4.73
C LYS A 68 -16.08 -12.23 -5.49
N ALA A 69 -15.26 -12.14 -6.53
CA ALA A 69 -15.23 -10.95 -7.35
C ALA A 69 -16.59 -10.75 -8.03
N LEU A 70 -17.02 -9.49 -8.15
CA LEU A 70 -18.36 -9.15 -8.64
C LEU A 70 -18.54 -9.47 -10.13
N ARG A 71 -17.48 -9.33 -10.93
CA ARG A 71 -17.50 -9.55 -12.39
C ARG A 71 -17.23 -11.01 -12.77
N ASP A 72 -16.32 -11.67 -12.07
CA ASP A 72 -16.06 -13.10 -12.23
C ASP A 72 -16.18 -13.79 -10.87
N ARG A 73 -17.31 -14.48 -10.64
CA ARG A 73 -17.55 -15.21 -9.38
C ARG A 73 -16.55 -16.35 -9.14
N ARG A 74 -15.71 -16.69 -10.13
CA ARG A 74 -14.60 -17.64 -10.01
C ARG A 74 -13.32 -16.99 -9.50
N ALA A 75 -13.18 -15.67 -9.64
CA ALA A 75 -12.05 -14.92 -9.13
C ALA A 75 -12.26 -14.54 -7.65
N VAL A 76 -11.16 -14.57 -6.89
CA VAL A 76 -11.12 -14.19 -5.47
C VAL A 76 -10.62 -12.75 -5.38
N ALA A 77 -11.43 -11.89 -4.76
CA ALA A 77 -11.12 -10.50 -4.44
C ALA A 77 -10.69 -10.38 -2.98
N LEU A 78 -9.67 -9.58 -2.70
CA LEU A 78 -9.16 -9.33 -1.35
C LEU A 78 -9.65 -7.98 -0.83
N MET A 79 -10.12 -7.96 0.41
CA MET A 79 -10.53 -6.73 1.10
C MET A 79 -10.01 -6.77 2.54
N LEU A 80 -9.74 -5.61 3.12
CA LEU A 80 -9.48 -5.51 4.55
C LEU A 80 -10.77 -5.68 5.35
N THR A 81 -10.65 -6.25 6.54
CA THR A 81 -11.70 -6.17 7.56
C THR A 81 -11.62 -4.83 8.28
N GLU A 82 -12.58 -4.52 9.17
CA GLU A 82 -12.48 -3.37 10.07
C GLU A 82 -11.21 -3.40 10.93
N ALA A 83 -10.80 -4.58 11.40
CA ALA A 83 -9.54 -4.76 12.11
C ALA A 83 -8.33 -4.49 11.18
N GLY A 84 -8.40 -4.93 9.92
CA GLY A 84 -7.40 -4.62 8.90
C GLY A 84 -7.28 -3.13 8.62
N GLU A 85 -8.40 -2.42 8.47
CA GLU A 85 -8.46 -0.97 8.26
C GLU A 85 -7.89 -0.18 9.45
N THR A 86 -8.15 -0.65 10.66
CA THR A 86 -7.55 -0.09 11.88
C THR A 86 -6.03 -0.24 11.86
N ARG A 87 -5.53 -1.40 11.43
CA ARG A 87 -4.08 -1.64 11.28
C ARG A 87 -3.47 -0.79 10.17
N LEU A 88 -4.14 -0.68 9.03
CA LEU A 88 -3.72 0.19 7.93
C LEU A 88 -3.53 1.62 8.42
N SER A 89 -4.54 2.17 9.11
CA SER A 89 -4.50 3.53 9.65
C SER A 89 -3.32 3.73 10.61
N ALA A 90 -3.07 2.75 11.50
CA ALA A 90 -1.94 2.79 12.43
C ALA A 90 -0.57 2.70 11.72
N ILE A 91 -0.44 1.85 10.70
CA ILE A 91 0.79 1.72 9.89
C ILE A 91 1.12 3.05 9.21
N LEU A 92 0.14 3.64 8.51
CA LEU A 92 0.31 4.89 7.78
C LEU A 92 0.59 6.06 8.71
N GLN A 93 -0.09 6.11 9.87
CA GLN A 93 0.16 7.14 10.89
C GLN A 93 1.61 7.11 11.39
N ARG A 94 2.11 5.95 11.85
CA ARG A 94 3.49 5.83 12.37
C ARG A 94 4.54 6.19 11.31
N ARG A 95 4.27 5.82 10.05
CA ARG A 95 5.12 6.20 8.92
C ARG A 95 5.15 7.71 8.71
N ASN A 96 3.97 8.35 8.72
CA ASN A 96 3.84 9.80 8.57
C ASN A 96 4.53 10.58 9.69
N GLU A 97 4.35 10.14 10.94
CA GLU A 97 5.01 10.74 12.11
C GLU A 97 6.54 10.65 11.98
N THR A 98 7.06 9.49 11.59
CA THR A 98 8.50 9.29 11.37
C THR A 98 9.04 10.18 10.25
N LEU A 99 8.32 10.31 9.14
CA LEU A 99 8.70 11.22 8.04
C LEU A 99 8.67 12.68 8.50
N SER A 100 7.64 13.07 9.26
CA SER A 100 7.52 14.42 9.81
C SER A 100 8.67 14.75 10.78
N GLU A 101 9.10 13.80 11.62
CA GLU A 101 10.27 13.95 12.47
C GLU A 101 11.55 14.16 11.65
N ILE A 102 11.78 13.33 10.63
CA ILE A 102 12.97 13.42 9.77
C ILE A 102 13.02 14.77 9.05
N LEU A 103 11.88 15.20 8.51
CA LEU A 103 11.77 16.46 7.79
C LEU A 103 11.71 17.68 8.70
N SER A 104 11.53 17.52 10.02
CA SER A 104 11.36 18.63 10.98
C SER A 104 12.50 19.65 10.95
N HIS A 105 13.71 19.22 10.59
CA HIS A 105 14.90 20.06 10.47
C HIS A 105 15.09 20.71 9.09
N VAL A 106 14.23 20.39 8.12
CA VAL A 106 14.26 20.93 6.75
C VAL A 106 13.34 22.14 6.67
N SER A 107 13.85 23.25 6.13
CA SER A 107 13.08 24.48 5.95
C SER A 107 11.87 24.26 5.04
N ASN A 108 10.82 25.07 5.18
CA ASN A 108 9.64 24.95 4.30
C ASN A 108 10.01 25.16 2.82
N ALA A 109 10.96 26.06 2.52
CA ALA A 109 11.42 26.29 1.16
C ALA A 109 12.11 25.04 0.57
N ASP A 110 12.98 24.40 1.33
CA ASP A 110 13.68 23.19 0.89
C ASP A 110 12.73 21.99 0.77
N ARG A 111 11.69 21.91 1.62
CA ARG A 111 10.65 20.88 1.50
C ARG A 111 9.87 21.00 0.18
N LEU A 112 9.53 22.22 -0.25
CA LEU A 112 8.90 22.44 -1.56
C LEU A 112 9.81 22.05 -2.73
N VAL A 113 11.13 22.27 -2.59
CA VAL A 113 12.10 21.81 -3.58
C VAL A 113 12.19 20.27 -3.59
N LEU A 114 12.23 19.65 -2.41
CA LEU A 114 12.24 18.20 -2.26
C LEU A 114 10.99 17.55 -2.87
N GLU A 115 9.81 18.12 -2.62
CA GLU A 115 8.53 17.66 -3.17
C GLU A 115 8.58 17.64 -4.70
N ARG A 116 8.95 18.76 -5.34
CA ARG A 116 9.08 18.84 -6.81
C ARG A 116 10.09 17.85 -7.39
N ILE A 117 11.22 17.64 -6.71
CA ILE A 117 12.23 16.66 -7.14
C ILE A 117 11.67 15.23 -7.01
N ALA A 118 11.02 14.92 -5.89
CA ALA A 118 10.41 13.61 -5.65
C ALA A 118 9.31 13.32 -6.67
N GLU A 119 8.45 14.29 -6.99
CA GLU A 119 7.45 14.17 -8.06
C GLU A 119 8.08 13.83 -9.41
N THR A 120 9.13 14.56 -9.80
CA THR A 120 9.85 14.33 -11.06
C THR A 120 10.43 12.92 -11.14
N ILE A 121 11.02 12.45 -10.04
CA ILE A 121 11.58 11.09 -9.95
C ILE A 121 10.46 10.05 -10.04
N LEU A 122 9.42 10.18 -9.20
CA LEU A 122 8.32 9.22 -9.13
C LEU A 122 7.59 9.06 -10.47
N ALA A 123 7.36 10.16 -11.20
CA ALA A 123 6.74 10.14 -12.51
C ALA A 123 7.55 9.39 -13.59
N GLN A 124 8.81 9.02 -13.31
CA GLN A 124 9.68 8.29 -14.23
C GLN A 124 10.01 6.86 -13.73
N MET A 125 9.51 6.46 -12.57
CA MET A 125 9.88 5.17 -11.95
C MET A 125 8.90 4.03 -12.27
N SER A 126 7.81 4.27 -12.99
CA SER A 126 6.80 3.27 -13.28
C SER A 126 6.36 3.32 -14.74
N ASP A 127 5.88 2.19 -15.22
CA ASP A 127 5.39 2.01 -16.58
C ASP A 127 3.88 1.65 -16.60
N ASP A 128 3.35 1.15 -15.47
CA ASP A 128 1.98 0.66 -15.33
C ASP A 128 1.48 0.75 -13.88
N ALA A 129 0.19 0.47 -13.65
CA ALA A 129 -0.43 0.51 -12.34
C ALA A 129 0.20 -0.47 -11.31
N VAL A 130 0.78 -1.60 -11.75
CA VAL A 130 1.39 -2.60 -10.85
C VAL A 130 2.73 -2.07 -10.30
N SER A 131 3.59 -1.60 -11.20
CA SER A 131 4.86 -0.96 -10.86
C SER A 131 4.62 0.30 -10.02
N ALA A 132 3.59 1.07 -10.35
CA ALA A 132 3.18 2.22 -9.56
C ALA A 132 2.81 1.85 -8.12
N LEU A 133 1.95 0.85 -7.92
CA LEU A 133 1.57 0.42 -6.58
C LEU A 133 2.73 -0.27 -5.83
N THR A 134 3.69 -0.85 -6.55
CA THR A 134 4.92 -1.40 -5.96
C THR A 134 5.75 -0.30 -5.29
N ILE A 135 5.82 0.89 -5.90
CA ILE A 135 6.46 2.07 -5.31
C ILE A 135 5.64 2.59 -4.12
N CYS A 136 4.32 2.62 -4.28
CA CYS A 136 3.40 3.15 -3.28
C CYS A 136 3.05 2.18 -2.14
N ARG A 137 3.62 0.98 -2.06
CA ARG A 137 3.20 -0.06 -1.08
C ARG A 137 3.44 0.27 0.40
N LEU A 138 3.95 1.46 0.70
CA LEU A 138 4.02 2.06 2.04
C LEU A 138 3.55 3.53 2.05
N CYS A 139 3.06 4.06 0.94
CA CYS A 139 2.52 5.41 0.83
C CYS A 139 1.13 5.49 1.46
N ASP A 140 0.69 6.73 1.76
CA ASP A 140 -0.61 7.02 2.35
C ASP A 140 -1.38 7.79 1.29
N GLU A 141 -2.08 7.05 0.43
CA GLU A 141 -2.82 7.60 -0.70
C GLU A 141 -3.94 8.53 -0.25
N ARG A 142 -4.46 8.34 0.96
CA ARG A 142 -5.55 9.15 1.53
C ARG A 142 -5.14 10.60 1.76
N ARG A 143 -3.84 10.89 1.72
CA ARG A 143 -3.26 12.22 1.89
C ARG A 143 -2.69 12.82 0.61
N CYS A 144 -2.68 12.07 -0.50
CA CYS A 144 -2.23 12.58 -1.79
C CYS A 144 -3.40 13.20 -2.54
N TYR A 145 -3.31 14.49 -2.89
CA TYR A 145 -4.35 15.18 -3.68
C TYR A 145 -4.02 15.28 -5.18
N ASN A 146 -2.75 15.11 -5.55
CA ASN A 146 -2.26 15.11 -6.94
C ASN A 146 -1.12 14.08 -7.04
N CYS A 147 -1.43 12.80 -6.86
CA CYS A 147 -0.38 11.78 -6.84
C CYS A 147 0.23 11.65 -8.24
N PRO A 148 1.57 11.74 -8.41
CA PRO A 148 2.20 11.53 -9.72
C PRO A 148 1.96 10.11 -10.26
N MET A 149 1.59 9.17 -9.39
CA MET A 149 1.34 7.78 -9.74
C MET A 149 -0.04 7.56 -10.38
N ASP A 150 -0.97 8.52 -10.25
CA ASP A 150 -2.31 8.41 -10.83
C ASP A 150 -2.27 8.36 -12.37
N ALA A 151 -1.19 8.89 -12.96
CA ALA A 151 -0.95 8.85 -14.41
C ALA A 151 -0.82 7.42 -14.98
N PHE A 152 -0.50 6.43 -14.14
CA PHE A 152 -0.35 5.03 -14.54
C PHE A 152 -1.64 4.21 -14.41
N GLY A 153 -2.74 4.85 -14.01
CA GLY A 153 -4.03 4.21 -13.79
C GLY A 153 -4.12 3.46 -12.46
N MET A 154 -5.29 2.85 -12.22
CA MET A 154 -5.55 2.06 -11.00
C MET A 154 -5.46 0.57 -11.31
N LEU A 155 -5.03 -0.23 -10.33
CA LEU A 155 -5.19 -1.68 -10.39
C LEU A 155 -6.68 -2.01 -10.33
N GLU A 156 -7.26 -2.29 -11.49
CA GLU A 156 -8.69 -2.55 -11.59
C GLU A 156 -9.06 -3.87 -10.92
N SER A 157 -9.83 -3.79 -9.83
CA SER A 157 -10.57 -4.95 -9.32
C SER A 157 -11.79 -4.52 -8.48
N SER A 158 -12.78 -3.95 -9.16
CA SER A 158 -14.18 -3.80 -8.71
C SER A 158 -14.43 -3.05 -7.39
N THR A 159 -14.40 -1.71 -7.44
CA THR A 159 -15.38 -0.70 -6.92
C THR A 159 -14.67 0.67 -6.92
N HIS A 160 -15.18 1.79 -7.45
CA HIS A 160 -16.50 2.39 -7.32
C HIS A 160 -16.90 3.13 -8.62
N ARG A 161 -18.15 2.92 -9.07
CA ARG A 161 -18.87 3.94 -9.84
C ARG A 161 -19.12 5.08 -8.86
N VAL A 162 -18.57 6.26 -9.17
CA VAL A 162 -19.10 7.53 -8.67
C VAL A 162 -20.48 7.65 -9.33
N ASP A 163 -21.55 7.52 -8.54
CA ASP A 163 -22.88 7.97 -8.95
C ASP A 163 -23.21 9.21 -8.10
N PRO A 164 -24.00 10.12 -8.65
CA PRO A 164 -23.66 11.54 -8.76
C PRO A 164 -23.91 12.39 -7.50
#